data_AF-A0A0G1MZS2-F1
#
_entry.id   AF-A0A0G1MZS2-F1
#
_cell.length_a   1.000
_cell.length_b   1.000
_cell.length_c   1.000
_cell.angle_alpha   90.00
_cell.angle_beta   90.00
_cell.angle_gamma   90.00
#
_symmetry.space_group_name_H-M   'P 1'
#
loop_
_entity.id
_entity.type
_entity.pdbx_description
1 polymer ?
#
loop_
_entity_poly.entity_id
_entity_poly.type
_entity_poly.pdbx_seq_one_letter_code
_entity_poly.pdbx_strand_id
1 'polypeptide(L)'
;MDDIASGKLPWMEMLSKFWGDFSRKLTKVDKESARVGVPTESTGEKCPLCDTGEVVIRDGKFGKFLSCSQYPECAYKAPYILYVEGVTCEKCGKRVVMKKTRTNRDFFGCEDYPNCDWASWKKPVQMSDDSSLI
;
A
#
# COMPACT_ATOMS: atom_id res chain seq x y z
N MET A 1 17.99 -29.50 -5.52
CA MET A 1 18.01 -29.74 -4.05
C MET A 1 18.06 -31.23 -3.75
N ASP A 2 17.42 -32.07 -4.56
CA ASP A 2 17.31 -33.52 -4.36
C ASP A 2 18.66 -34.27 -4.36
N ASP A 3 19.68 -33.80 -5.09
CA ASP A 3 21.01 -34.43 -5.10
C ASP A 3 21.83 -34.19 -3.81
N ILE A 4 21.53 -33.11 -3.06
CA ILE A 4 22.14 -32.85 -1.75
C ILE A 4 21.43 -33.70 -0.69
N ALA A 5 20.09 -33.80 -0.77
CA ALA A 5 19.29 -34.62 0.12
C ALA A 5 19.63 -36.12 -0.01
N SER A 6 20.04 -36.56 -1.19
CA SER A 6 20.52 -37.93 -1.45
C SER A 6 22.03 -38.13 -1.24
N GLY A 7 22.76 -37.11 -0.78
CA GLY A 7 24.20 -37.18 -0.47
C GLY A 7 25.13 -37.27 -1.69
N LYS A 8 24.62 -37.08 -2.91
CA LYS A 8 25.38 -37.18 -4.17
C LYS A 8 26.29 -35.98 -4.42
N LEU A 9 26.02 -34.85 -3.78
CA LEU A 9 26.82 -33.63 -3.89
C LEU A 9 27.11 -33.02 -2.51
N PRO A 10 28.37 -32.67 -2.20
CA PRO A 10 28.73 -31.97 -0.97
C PRO A 10 28.18 -30.53 -1.02
N TRP A 11 27.31 -30.21 -0.06
CA TRP A 11 26.59 -28.93 -0.01
C TRP A 11 27.52 -27.69 0.04
N MET A 12 28.70 -27.82 0.65
CA MET A 12 29.69 -26.73 0.75
C MET A 12 30.24 -26.30 -0.61
N GLU A 13 30.52 -27.25 -1.50
CA GLU A 13 31.03 -26.94 -2.85
C GLU A 13 29.99 -26.22 -3.70
N MET A 14 28.73 -26.63 -3.56
CA MET A 14 27.59 -25.99 -4.23
C MET A 14 27.41 -24.54 -3.76
N LEU A 15 27.40 -24.32 -2.44
CA LEU A 15 27.24 -22.97 -1.87
C LEU A 15 28.41 -22.06 -2.24
N SER A 16 29.64 -22.55 -2.20
CA SER A 16 30.83 -21.78 -2.58
C SER A 16 30.74 -21.31 -4.04
N LYS A 17 30.36 -22.21 -4.96
CA LYS A 17 30.19 -21.90 -6.38
C LYS A 17 29.08 -20.87 -6.60
N PHE A 18 27.92 -21.05 -5.97
CA PHE A 18 26.80 -20.11 -6.07
C PHE A 18 27.15 -18.73 -5.50
N TRP A 19 27.74 -18.70 -4.30
CA TRP A 19 28.04 -17.46 -3.59
C TRP A 19 29.16 -16.64 -4.24
N GLY A 20 30.12 -17.29 -4.89
CA GLY A 20 31.18 -16.61 -5.65
C GLY A 20 30.62 -15.72 -6.76
N ASP A 21 29.69 -16.24 -7.56
CA ASP A 21 29.06 -15.44 -8.62
C ASP A 21 28.03 -14.44 -8.09
N PHE A 22 27.29 -14.82 -7.05
CA PHE A 22 26.29 -13.96 -6.43
C PHE A 22 26.91 -12.73 -5.75
N SER A 23 27.99 -12.91 -4.97
CA SER A 23 28.67 -11.82 -4.26
C SER A 23 29.29 -10.78 -5.21
N ARG A 24 29.86 -11.23 -6.33
CA ARG A 24 30.36 -10.35 -7.40
C ARG A 24 29.24 -9.51 -7.99
N LYS A 25 28.08 -10.12 -8.26
CA LYS A 25 26.89 -9.40 -8.76
C LYS A 25 26.37 -8.38 -7.75
N LEU A 26 26.30 -8.73 -6.46
CA LEU A 26 25.88 -7.80 -5.41
C LEU A 26 26.81 -6.58 -5.33
N THR A 27 28.13 -6.80 -5.32
CA THR A 27 29.12 -5.72 -5.24
C THR A 27 29.01 -4.76 -6.42
N LYS A 28 28.71 -5.30 -7.61
CA LYS A 28 28.50 -4.50 -8.82
C LYS A 28 27.24 -3.64 -8.70
N VAL A 29 26.11 -4.23 -8.30
CA VAL A 29 24.83 -3.51 -8.12
C VAL A 29 24.95 -2.43 -7.06
N ASP A 30 25.63 -2.71 -5.94
CA ASP A 30 25.79 -1.75 -4.85
C ASP A 30 26.56 -0.48 -5.28
N LYS A 31 27.58 -0.65 -6.14
CA LYS A 31 28.39 0.47 -6.66
C LYS A 31 27.74 1.21 -7.83
N GLU A 32 27.04 0.50 -8.71
CA GLU A 32 26.54 1.05 -9.98
C GLU A 32 25.07 1.48 -9.92
N SER A 33 24.27 0.97 -8.98
CA SER A 33 22.84 1.29 -8.96
C SER A 33 22.59 2.67 -8.38
N ALA A 34 22.04 3.56 -9.20
CA ALA A 34 21.36 4.73 -8.70
C ALA A 34 20.05 4.28 -8.03
N ARG A 35 19.79 4.74 -6.81
CA ARG A 35 18.46 4.56 -6.19
C ARG A 35 17.46 5.38 -6.98
N VAL A 36 16.80 4.76 -7.95
CA VAL A 36 15.70 5.38 -8.67
C VAL A 36 14.56 5.57 -7.68
N GLY A 37 14.16 6.83 -7.46
CA GLY A 37 12.97 7.13 -6.67
C GLY A 37 11.76 6.52 -7.37
N VAL A 38 11.01 5.67 -6.67
CA VAL A 38 9.74 5.15 -7.18
C VAL A 38 8.84 6.37 -7.47
N PRO A 39 8.24 6.48 -8.67
CA PRO A 39 7.37 7.60 -8.98
C PRO A 39 6.20 7.62 -7.99
N THR A 40 5.98 8.75 -7.33
CA THR A 40 4.92 8.94 -6.35
C THR A 40 3.89 9.93 -6.88
N GLU A 41 2.61 9.60 -6.76
CA GLU A 41 1.50 10.48 -7.15
C GLU A 41 1.28 11.54 -6.05
N SER A 42 1.27 12.84 -6.41
CA SER A 42 0.97 13.92 -5.45
C SER A 42 -0.53 14.04 -5.24
N THR A 43 -0.94 14.23 -3.98
CA THR A 43 -2.34 14.52 -3.62
C THR A 43 -2.70 16.00 -3.77
N GLY A 44 -1.69 16.87 -3.96
CA GLY A 44 -1.86 18.33 -3.98
C GLY A 44 -2.04 18.96 -2.60
N GLU A 45 -2.09 18.18 -1.51
CA GLU A 45 -2.19 18.69 -0.14
C GLU A 45 -0.80 18.99 0.45
N LYS A 46 -0.71 20.08 1.23
CA LYS A 46 0.51 20.42 1.97
C LYS A 46 0.71 19.48 3.16
N CYS A 47 1.96 19.13 3.44
CA CYS A 47 2.28 18.30 4.58
C CYS A 47 2.01 19.04 5.90
N PRO A 48 1.16 18.50 6.80
CA PRO A 48 0.79 19.18 8.05
C PRO A 48 1.91 19.20 9.11
N LEU A 49 3.05 18.56 8.84
CA LEU A 49 4.18 18.48 9.78
C LEU A 49 5.29 19.49 9.47
N CYS A 50 5.57 19.75 8.19
CA CYS A 50 6.65 20.63 7.77
C CYS A 50 6.19 21.84 6.94
N ASP A 51 4.92 21.89 6.51
CA ASP A 51 4.28 22.93 5.68
C ASP A 51 4.95 23.24 4.33
N THR A 52 6.11 22.63 4.08
CA THR A 52 7.01 22.90 2.94
C THR A 52 6.91 21.78 1.90
N GLY A 53 6.76 20.54 2.36
CA GLY A 53 6.56 19.38 1.50
C GLY A 53 5.10 19.15 1.14
N GLU A 54 4.86 18.31 0.15
CA GLU A 54 3.53 17.86 -0.26
C GLU A 54 3.27 16.45 0.26
N VAL A 55 1.98 16.11 0.44
CA VAL A 55 1.56 14.76 0.73
C VAL A 55 1.49 13.96 -0.58
N VAL A 56 2.27 12.88 -0.64
CA VAL A 56 2.34 11.99 -1.80
C VAL A 56 1.90 10.57 -1.42
N ILE A 57 1.33 9.87 -2.40
CA ILE A 57 0.93 8.46 -2.29
C ILE A 57 2.14 7.59 -2.60
N ARG A 58 2.48 6.68 -1.68
CA ARG A 58 3.54 5.68 -1.83
C ARG A 58 2.99 4.28 -1.69
N ASP A 59 3.56 3.34 -2.45
CA ASP A 59 3.28 1.91 -2.32
C ASP A 59 4.26 1.25 -1.33
N GLY A 60 3.73 0.65 -0.27
CA GLY A 60 4.50 -0.10 0.73
C GLY A 60 4.09 -1.57 0.78
N LYS A 61 4.76 -2.35 1.63
CA LYS A 61 4.46 -3.79 1.85
C LYS A 61 2.99 -4.05 2.24
N PHE A 62 2.37 -3.10 2.93
CA PHE A 62 0.99 -3.20 3.45
C PHE A 62 -0.03 -2.46 2.58
N GLY A 63 0.35 -2.00 1.38
CA GLY A 63 -0.48 -1.23 0.47
C GLY A 63 -0.07 0.24 0.39
N LYS A 64 -0.95 1.04 -0.23
CA LYS A 64 -0.74 2.48 -0.42
C LYS A 64 -0.83 3.22 0.92
N PHE A 65 0.01 4.24 1.08
CA PHE A 65 0.00 5.13 2.23
C PHE A 65 0.38 6.55 1.82
N LEU A 66 0.00 7.52 2.64
CA LEU A 66 0.35 8.92 2.46
C LEU A 66 1.64 9.23 3.21
N SER A 67 2.55 9.98 2.58
CA SER A 67 3.82 10.41 3.19
C SER A 67 4.26 11.77 2.67
N CYS A 68 5.17 12.43 3.38
CA CYS A 68 5.76 13.67 2.87
C CYS A 68 6.70 13.41 1.68
N SER A 69 6.64 14.26 0.66
CA SER A 69 7.59 14.28 -0.46
C SER A 69 9.05 14.45 -0.01
N GLN A 70 9.27 15.12 1.12
CA GLN A 70 10.61 15.40 1.68
C GLN A 70 11.17 14.29 2.58
N TYR A 71 10.53 13.12 2.67
CA TYR A 71 11.11 11.98 3.38
C TYR A 71 12.50 11.61 2.79
N PRO A 72 13.57 11.43 3.59
CA PRO A 72 13.57 11.15 5.03
C PRO A 72 13.60 12.37 5.97
N GLU A 73 13.79 13.59 5.48
CA GLU A 73 13.87 14.81 6.30
C GLU A 73 12.55 15.09 7.05
N CYS A 74 11.41 14.75 6.43
CA CYS A 74 10.10 14.80 7.06
C CYS A 74 9.50 13.39 7.17
N ALA A 75 9.28 12.93 8.41
CA ALA A 75 8.79 11.59 8.73
C ALA A 75 7.24 11.48 8.78
N TYR A 76 6.51 12.45 8.22
CA TYR A 76 5.04 12.42 8.17
C TYR A 76 4.55 11.20 7.39
N LYS A 77 3.58 10.49 8.00
CA LYS A 77 2.92 9.32 7.44
C LYS A 77 1.46 9.29 7.87
N ALA A 78 0.57 8.92 6.97
CA ALA A 78 -0.85 8.74 7.24
C ALA A 78 -1.40 7.54 6.44
N PRO A 79 -2.45 6.86 6.94
CA PRO A 79 -3.10 5.80 6.17
C PRO A 79 -3.75 6.37 4.91
N TYR A 80 -3.69 5.64 3.81
CA TYR A 80 -4.46 5.95 2.61
C TYR A 80 -5.89 5.44 2.78
N ILE A 81 -6.85 6.34 2.94
CA ILE A 81 -8.27 6.02 3.14
C ILE A 81 -9.03 6.28 1.85
N LEU A 82 -9.66 5.24 1.30
CA LEU A 82 -10.50 5.34 0.12
C LEU A 82 -11.93 5.70 0.52
N TYR A 83 -12.32 6.95 0.32
CA TYR A 83 -13.69 7.41 0.50
C TYR A 83 -14.56 7.00 -0.69
N VAL A 84 -15.81 6.62 -0.43
CA VAL A 84 -16.81 6.41 -1.48
C VAL A 84 -17.47 7.75 -1.77
N GLU A 85 -17.19 8.31 -2.94
CA GLU A 85 -17.76 9.59 -3.36
C GLU A 85 -19.29 9.55 -3.38
N GLY A 86 -19.90 10.65 -2.95
CA GLY A 86 -21.34 10.82 -2.85
C GLY A 86 -21.99 10.08 -1.68
N VAL A 87 -21.38 9.02 -1.12
CA VAL A 87 -22.07 8.18 -0.14
C VAL A 87 -21.82 8.60 1.30
N THR A 88 -22.92 8.86 2.02
CA THR A 88 -22.94 9.03 3.47
C THR A 88 -23.52 7.81 4.18
N CYS A 89 -23.05 7.58 5.41
CA CYS A 89 -23.51 6.52 6.29
C CYS A 89 -24.94 6.79 6.77
N GLU A 90 -25.86 5.86 6.53
CA GLU A 90 -27.28 5.99 6.89
C GLU A 90 -27.52 6.06 8.41
N LYS A 91 -26.62 5.50 9.23
CA LYS A 91 -26.76 5.52 10.70
C LYS A 91 -26.32 6.80 11.37
N CYS A 92 -25.35 7.52 10.81
CA CYS A 92 -24.72 8.66 11.50
C CYS A 92 -24.40 9.86 10.60
N GLY A 93 -24.66 9.78 9.30
CA GLY A 93 -24.40 10.86 8.34
C GLY A 93 -22.92 11.08 7.97
N LYS A 94 -21.97 10.38 8.60
CA LYS A 94 -20.53 10.48 8.29
C LYS A 94 -20.21 9.83 6.94
N ARG A 95 -19.00 10.06 6.42
CA ARG A 95 -18.57 9.48 5.13
C ARG A 95 -18.39 7.97 5.22
N VAL A 96 -18.51 7.31 4.07
CA VAL A 96 -18.25 5.87 3.92
C VAL A 96 -16.87 5.64 3.32
N VAL A 97 -16.14 4.66 3.86
CA VAL A 97 -14.79 4.31 3.46
C VAL A 97 -14.69 2.82 3.10
N MET A 98 -13.80 2.48 2.17
CA MET A 98 -13.47 1.10 1.86
C MET A 98 -12.40 0.59 2.84
N LYS A 99 -12.71 -0.49 3.56
CA LYS A 99 -11.82 -1.15 4.53
C LYS A 99 -11.61 -2.61 4.15
N LYS A 100 -10.55 -3.21 4.70
CA LYS A 100 -10.23 -4.64 4.54
C LYS A 100 -10.53 -5.40 5.82
N THR A 101 -11.12 -6.57 5.70
CA THR A 101 -11.29 -7.50 6.83
C THR A 101 -9.95 -8.18 7.19
N ARG A 102 -9.93 -8.91 8.31
CA ARG A 102 -8.79 -9.77 8.70
C ARG A 102 -8.43 -10.80 7.61
N THR A 103 -9.40 -11.21 6.79
CA THR A 103 -9.22 -12.14 5.68
C THR A 103 -8.94 -11.44 4.35
N ASN A 104 -8.60 -10.15 4.38
CA ASN A 104 -8.25 -9.32 3.21
C ASN A 104 -9.39 -9.15 2.19
N ARG A 105 -10.66 -9.31 2.62
CA ARG A 105 -11.83 -8.99 1.79
C ARG A 105 -12.21 -7.54 1.98
N ASP A 106 -12.55 -6.85 0.89
CA ASP A 106 -13.00 -5.47 0.93
C ASP A 106 -14.45 -5.37 1.40
N PHE A 107 -14.72 -4.38 2.24
CA PHE A 107 -16.06 -3.99 2.67
C PHE A 107 -16.15 -2.47 2.80
N PHE A 108 -17.36 -1.94 2.70
CA PHE A 108 -17.64 -0.53 2.88
C PHE A 108 -18.13 -0.32 4.31
N GLY A 109 -17.53 0.60 5.04
CA GLY A 109 -17.89 0.87 6.43
C GLY A 109 -17.91 2.36 6.72
N CYS A 110 -18.54 2.75 7.83
CA CYS A 110 -18.46 4.12 8.31
C CYS A 110 -17.02 4.54 8.62
N GLU A 111 -16.68 5.81 8.36
CA GLU A 111 -15.40 6.43 8.74
C GLU A 111 -15.09 6.21 10.23
N ASP A 112 -16.10 6.29 11.09
CA ASP A 112 -16.01 6.14 12.55
C ASP A 112 -16.22 4.70 13.04
N TYR A 113 -16.05 3.69 12.18
CA TYR A 113 -16.08 2.29 12.62
C TYR A 113 -14.86 1.98 13.53
N PRO A 114 -15.03 1.40 14.73
CA PRO A 114 -16.17 0.59 15.19
C PRO A 114 -17.24 1.33 16.03
N ASN A 115 -17.10 2.64 16.29
CA ASN A 115 -18.11 3.42 17.04
C ASN A 115 -19.44 3.51 16.28
N CYS A 116 -19.37 3.56 14.95
CA CYS A 116 -20.51 3.34 14.08
C CYS A 116 -20.35 2.00 13.35
N ASP A 117 -21.27 1.08 13.59
CA ASP A 117 -21.26 -0.32 13.13
C ASP A 117 -21.83 -0.52 11.72
N TRP A 118 -22.17 0.56 11.00
CA TRP A 118 -22.68 0.45 9.63
C TRP A 118 -21.60 -0.11 8.69
N ALA A 119 -21.95 -1.17 7.98
CA ALA A 119 -21.10 -1.82 6.98
C ALA A 119 -21.93 -2.47 5.87
N SER A 120 -21.38 -2.51 4.66
CA SER A 120 -21.96 -3.15 3.48
C SER A 120 -20.88 -3.89 2.67
N TRP A 121 -21.24 -5.04 2.11
CA TRP A 121 -20.37 -5.79 1.19
C TRP A 121 -20.43 -5.24 -0.24
N LYS A 122 -21.59 -4.72 -0.66
CA LYS A 122 -21.78 -4.11 -1.98
C LYS A 122 -21.43 -2.63 -1.92
N LYS A 123 -20.83 -2.12 -2.99
CA LYS A 123 -20.54 -0.68 -3.12
C LYS A 123 -21.88 0.07 -3.05
N PRO A 124 -22.08 0.94 -2.05
CA PRO A 124 -23.27 1.77 -1.99
C PRO A 124 -23.25 2.75 -3.17
N VAL A 125 -24.40 2.93 -3.81
CA VAL A 125 -24.64 3.98 -4.80
C VAL A 125 -25.61 4.97 -4.16
N GLN A 126 -25.35 6.28 -4.30
CA GLN A 126 -26.39 7.24 -4.00
C GLN A 126 -27.47 7.10 -5.06
N MET A 127 -28.73 7.01 -4.64
CA MET A 127 -29.88 7.07 -5.55
C MET A 127 -29.94 8.46 -6.18
N SER A 128 -29.28 8.64 -7.33
CA SER A 128 -29.57 9.73 -8.25
C SER A 128 -29.47 9.16 -9.67
N ASP A 129 -30.66 8.99 -10.26
CA ASP A 129 -30.95 8.77 -11.69
C ASP A 129 -30.60 7.41 -12.30
N ASP A 130 -31.47 6.42 -12.06
CA ASP A 130 -31.83 5.44 -13.10
C ASP A 130 -33.36 5.41 -13.23
N SER A 131 -33.92 6.51 -13.72
CA SER A 131 -35.33 6.62 -14.11
C SER A 131 -35.41 7.09 -15.56
N SER A 132 -34.70 6.40 -16.44
CA SER A 132 -34.89 6.55 -17.88
C SER A 132 -34.44 5.28 -18.60
N LEU A 133 -35.27 4.24 -18.51
CA LEU A 133 -35.57 3.33 -19.61
C LEU A 133 -36.94 2.70 -19.31
N ILE A 134 -37.97 3.34 -19.88
CA ILE A 134 -39.19 2.67 -20.34
C ILE A 134 -38.80 1.72 -21.47
#